data_AF-A0A523EYB2-F1
#
_entry.id   AF-A0A523EYB2-F1
#
_cell.length_a   1.000
_cell.length_b   1.000
_cell.length_c   1.000
_cell.angle_alpha   90.00
_cell.angle_beta   90.00
_cell.angle_gamma   90.00
#
_symmetry.space_group_name_H-M   'P 1'
#
loop_
_entity.id
_entity.type
_entity.pdbx_description
1 polymer ?
#
loop_
_entity_poly.entity_id
_entity_poly.type
_entity_poly.pdbx_seq_one_letter_code
_entity_poly.pdbx_strand_id
1 'polypeptide(L)' 'MENLIDLGLLVKQIALAFGAAMAIGNLYAIVQHRRGNSPKGEQGEFQAVRAYWLLSVGIVVAIWGGVSLLA' A
#
# COMPACT_ATOMS: atom_id res chain seq x y z
N MET A 1 25.70 20.75 5.09
CA MET A 1 25.57 19.28 5.14
C MET A 1 24.56 18.81 6.20
N GLU A 2 23.96 19.71 7.00
CA GLU A 2 22.97 19.38 8.06
C GLU A 2 21.53 19.15 7.54
N ASN A 3 21.23 19.49 6.28
CA ASN A 3 19.87 19.45 5.69
C ASN A 3 19.74 18.50 4.48
N LEU A 4 20.64 17.53 4.32
CA LEU A 4 20.76 16.78 3.05
C LEU A 4 19.73 15.66 2.85
N ILE A 5 18.98 15.29 3.87
CA ILE A 5 17.69 14.61 3.76
C ILE A 5 16.86 15.17 4.92
N ASP A 6 15.85 16.00 4.65
CA ASP A 6 14.82 16.27 5.65
C ASP A 6 14.14 14.94 5.96
N LEU A 7 14.60 14.29 7.03
CA LEU A 7 14.17 12.96 7.41
C LEU A 7 12.66 12.95 7.68
N GLY A 8 12.12 14.06 8.20
CA GLY A 8 10.69 14.21 8.43
C GLY A 8 9.91 14.19 7.11
N LEU A 9 10.35 14.98 6.12
CA LEU A 9 9.76 14.99 4.80
C LEU A 9 9.87 13.62 4.12
N LEU A 10 11.05 12.98 4.18
CA LEU A 10 11.28 11.67 3.58
C LEU A 10 10.36 10.61 4.20
N VAL A 11 10.22 10.58 5.53
CA VAL A 11 9.33 9.63 6.21
C VAL A 11 7.88 9.80 5.77
N LYS A 12 7.41 11.06 5.64
CA LYS A 12 6.05 11.35 5.16
C LYS A 12 5.83 10.86 3.72
N GLN A 13 6.80 11.08 2.84
CA GLN A 13 6.76 10.63 1.44
C GLN A 13 6.80 9.10 1.34
N ILE A 14 7.66 8.43 2.12
CA ILE A 14 7.74 6.97 2.17
C ILE A 14 6.44 6.39 2.70
N ALA A 15 5.87 6.96 3.77
CA ALA A 15 4.60 6.51 4.31
C ALA A 15 3.50 6.60 3.25
N LEU A 16 3.38 7.74 2.55
CA LEU A 16 2.42 7.89 1.46
C LEU A 16 2.64 6.85 0.35
N ALA A 17 3.85 6.75 -0.18
CA ALA A 17 4.18 5.87 -1.29
C ALA A 17 3.95 4.38 -0.93
N PHE A 18 4.40 3.96 0.25
CA PHE A 18 4.29 2.58 0.71
C PHE A 18 2.84 2.21 1.04
N GLY A 19 2.12 3.11 1.72
CA GLY A 19 0.68 2.94 1.97
C GLY A 19 -0.11 2.80 0.67
N ALA A 20 0.15 3.68 -0.30
CA ALA A 20 -0.49 3.64 -1.60
C ALA A 20 -0.17 2.36 -2.38
N ALA A 21 1.10 1.94 -2.41
CA ALA A 21 1.51 0.70 -3.07
C ALA A 21 0.81 -0.52 -2.44
N MET A 22 0.72 -0.57 -1.11
CA MET A 22 0.02 -1.62 -0.39
C MET A 22 -1.48 -1.61 -0.72
N ALA A 23 -2.14 -0.45 -0.67
CA ALA A 23 -3.56 -0.32 -0.98
C ALA A 23 -3.87 -0.74 -2.42
N ILE A 24 -3.16 -0.18 -3.40
CA ILE A 24 -3.39 -0.44 -4.83
C ILE A 24 -3.10 -1.91 -5.16
N GLY A 25 -1.97 -2.44 -4.69
CA GLY A 25 -1.59 -3.83 -4.95
C GLY A 25 -2.61 -4.84 -4.39
N ASN A 26 -3.06 -4.64 -3.16
CA ASN A 26 -4.06 -5.53 -2.55
C ASN A 26 -5.44 -5.34 -3.16
N LEU A 27 -5.86 -4.11 -3.48
CA LEU A 27 -7.11 -3.87 -4.19
C LEU A 27 -7.12 -4.56 -5.56
N TYR A 28 -6.03 -4.43 -6.32
CA TYR A 28 -5.87 -5.12 -7.60
C TYR A 28 -5.95 -6.64 -7.45
N ALA A 29 -5.28 -7.21 -6.46
CA ALA A 29 -5.33 -8.64 -6.19
C ALA A 29 -6.76 -9.11 -5.84
N ILE A 30 -7.49 -8.37 -5.01
CA ILE A 30 -8.89 -8.67 -4.66
C ILE A 30 -9.78 -8.62 -5.91
N VAL A 31 -9.61 -7.60 -6.76
CA VAL A 31 -10.40 -7.46 -8.00
C VAL A 31 -10.11 -8.61 -8.96
N GLN A 32 -8.85 -9.01 -9.13
CA GLN A 32 -8.49 -10.12 -10.00
C GLN A 32 -9.00 -11.46 -9.46
N HIS A 33 -8.91 -11.68 -8.15
CA HIS A 33 -9.48 -12.87 -7.51
C HIS A 33 -11.01 -12.94 -7.70
N ARG A 34 -11.72 -11.82 -7.52
CA ARG A 34 -13.18 -11.74 -7.78
C ARG A 34 -13.54 -12.00 -9.25
N ARG A 35 -12.60 -11.76 -10.18
CA ARG A 35 -12.74 -12.08 -11.61
C ARG A 35 -12.38 -13.54 -11.94
N GLY A 36 -12.00 -14.35 -10.95
CA GLY A 36 -11.55 -15.72 -11.15
C GLY A 36 -10.15 -15.84 -11.75
N ASN A 37 -9.38 -14.74 -11.79
CA ASN A 37 -8.02 -14.74 -12.32
C ASN A 37 -7.00 -14.96 -11.20
N SER A 38 -6.03 -15.84 -11.45
CA SER A 38 -4.83 -16.02 -10.63
C SER A 38 -3.57 -15.67 -11.44
N PRO A 39 -2.43 -15.37 -10.79
CA PRO A 39 -1.17 -15.18 -11.49
C PRO A 39 -0.78 -16.44 -12.26
N LYS A 40 -0.20 -16.26 -13.45
CA LYS A 40 0.24 -17.40 -14.29
C LYS A 40 1.35 -18.17 -13.56
N GLY A 41 1.19 -19.48 -13.47
CA GLY A 41 2.19 -20.36 -12.82
C GLY A 41 2.09 -20.44 -11.30
N GLU A 42 1.15 -19.73 -10.68
CA GLU A 42 0.84 -19.82 -9.24
C GLU A 42 -0.29 -20.82 -9.00
N GLN A 43 -0.09 -21.74 -8.05
CA GLN A 43 -1.09 -22.72 -7.59
C GLN A 43 -1.63 -22.39 -6.18
N GLY A 44 -1.17 -21.30 -5.57
CA GLY A 44 -1.56 -20.91 -4.22
C GLY A 44 -3.00 -20.40 -4.12
N GLU A 45 -3.64 -20.67 -2.98
CA GLU A 45 -4.96 -20.11 -2.66
C GLU A 45 -4.86 -18.62 -2.31
N PHE A 46 -5.85 -17.84 -2.77
CA PHE A 46 -5.93 -16.42 -2.46
C PHE A 46 -6.26 -16.19 -0.97
N GLN A 47 -5.33 -15.55 -0.25
CA GLN A 47 -5.49 -15.24 1.16
C GLN A 47 -6.32 -13.96 1.37
N ALA A 48 -7.65 -14.10 1.29
CA ALA A 48 -8.58 -12.97 1.34
C ALA A 48 -8.44 -12.10 2.59
N VAL A 49 -8.33 -12.72 3.78
CA VAL A 49 -8.18 -11.99 5.06
C VAL A 49 -6.95 -11.09 5.03
N ARG A 50 -5.81 -11.62 4.56
CA ARG A 50 -4.55 -10.87 4.45
C ARG A 50 -4.69 -9.71 3.47
N ALA A 51 -5.33 -9.94 2.32
CA ALA A 51 -5.49 -8.91 1.29
C ALA A 51 -6.35 -7.73 1.77
N TYR A 52 -7.48 -7.99 2.44
CA TYR A 52 -8.31 -6.93 3.00
C TYR A 52 -7.61 -6.20 4.15
N TRP A 53 -6.89 -6.93 5.02
CA TRP A 53 -6.11 -6.33 6.09
C TRP A 53 -5.06 -5.36 5.55
N LEU A 54 -4.25 -5.79 4.58
CA LEU A 54 -3.22 -4.96 3.97
C LEU A 54 -3.83 -3.79 3.17
N LEU A 55 -4.98 -3.98 2.51
CA LEU A 55 -5.71 -2.89 1.88
C LEU A 55 -6.10 -1.81 2.90
N SER A 56 -6.71 -2.19 4.02
CA SER A 56 -7.12 -1.27 5.07
C SER A 56 -5.93 -0.54 5.69
N VAL A 57 -4.86 -1.27 6.05
CA VAL A 57 -3.63 -0.67 6.60
C VAL A 57 -2.99 0.29 5.59
N GLY A 58 -2.88 -0.13 4.33
CA GLY A 58 -2.33 0.70 3.25
C GLY A 58 -3.09 2.02 3.08
N ILE A 59 -4.43 1.99 3.12
CA ILE A 59 -5.28 3.19 3.06
C ILE A 59 -5.00 4.12 4.24
N VAL A 60 -4.98 3.60 5.47
CA VAL A 60 -4.72 4.42 6.68
C VAL A 60 -3.36 5.08 6.61
N VAL A 61 -2.31 4.33 6.24
CA VAL A 61 -0.94 4.86 6.13
C VAL A 61 -0.81 5.87 4.99
N ALA A 62 -1.44 5.62 3.84
CA ALA A 62 -1.43 6.55 2.72
C ALA A 62 -2.11 7.87 3.07
N ILE A 63 -3.28 7.81 3.73
CA ILE A 63 -4.00 9.00 4.19
C ILE A 63 -3.14 9.78 5.19
N TRP A 64 -2.56 9.10 6.17
CA TRP A 64 -1.71 9.77 7.17
C TRP A 64 -0.49 10.44 6.53
N GLY A 65 0.21 9.74 5.63
CA GLY A 65 1.35 10.30 4.90
C GLY A 65 0.96 11.49 4.03
N GLY A 66 -0.17 11.40 3.32
CA GLY A 66 -0.71 12.47 2.50
C GLY A 66 -1.12 13.71 3.31
N VAL A 67 -1.87 13.52 4.40
CA VAL A 67 -2.26 14.62 5.31
C VAL A 67 -1.02 15.27 5.92
N SER A 68 -0.03 14.47 6.33
CA SER A 68 1.21 14.98 6.93
C SER A 68 2.08 15.79 5.96
N LEU A 69 1.93 15.62 4.65
CA LEU A 69 2.62 16.45 3.64
C LEU A 69 1.91 17.78 3.38
N LEU A 70 0.61 17.85 3.67
CA LEU A 70 -0.22 19.05 3.48
C LEU A 70 -0.30 19.93 4.74
N ALA A 71 0.01 19.37 5.92
CA ALA A 71 0.09 20.06 7.20
C ALA A 71 1.53 20.49 7.53
#